data_AF-A0A0M0JJD5-F1
#
_entry.id   AF-A0A0M0JJD5-F1
#
_cell.length_a   1.000
_cell.length_b   1.000
_cell.length_c   1.000
_cell.angle_alpha   90.00
_cell.angle_beta   90.00
_cell.angle_gamma   90.00
#
_symmetry.space_group_name_H-M   'P 1'
#
loop_
_entity.id
_entity.type
_entity.pdbx_description
1 polymer ?
#
loop_
_entity_poly.entity_id
_entity_poly.type
_entity_poly.pdbx_seq_one_letter_code
_entity_poly.pdbx_strand_id
1 'polypeptide(L)'
;MRLPFSTVLDLRSAHDAQKDEGARVFAPKTAHLPLLNEAMMRRAMIERAKRRPSVFVRVVALGLAKKLVPWASLKDRIAAALDQRLAKLFDTVALSDVYWLIVSESVEELKRAFELVSRDEALPLLVHCTHGKDRTGVLVALLLLALGASEEDVVADYVRSHDWGISSHGRHQMVRSFPERLRPHLRDGLIEEWCRAPESAIRTVLRRLESEHGSVEAYLDSIGVDAARRKRLAEALLTTEVCEVA
;
A
#
# COMPACT_ATOMS: atom_id res chain seq x y z
N MET A 1 -19.79 14.59 15.30
CA MET A 1 -18.90 15.59 14.67
C MET A 1 -19.01 15.41 13.16
N ARG A 2 -19.52 16.39 12.41
CA ARG A 2 -19.43 16.36 10.94
C ARG A 2 -17.99 16.69 10.61
N LEU A 3 -17.27 15.73 10.03
CA LEU A 3 -15.91 15.99 9.58
C LEU A 3 -15.96 16.96 8.39
N PRO A 4 -14.95 17.82 8.24
CA PRO A 4 -14.98 18.93 7.28
C PRO A 4 -14.77 18.48 5.82
N PHE A 5 -15.03 17.21 5.49
CA PHE A 5 -14.82 16.64 4.15
C PHE A 5 -16.12 16.20 3.50
N SER A 6 -16.23 16.45 2.19
CA SER A 6 -17.40 16.11 1.35
C SER A 6 -17.29 14.70 0.78
N THR A 7 -16.06 14.22 0.58
CA THR A 7 -15.76 12.91 -0.02
C THR A 7 -14.68 12.17 0.79
N VAL A 8 -14.82 10.84 0.87
CA VAL A 8 -13.75 9.93 1.31
C VAL A 8 -13.27 9.10 0.12
N LEU A 9 -11.96 9.02 -0.07
CA LEU A 9 -11.30 8.05 -0.92
C LEU A 9 -10.71 6.93 -0.06
N ASP A 10 -11.37 5.77 -0.06
CA ASP A 10 -10.97 4.58 0.69
C ASP A 10 -10.12 3.66 -0.19
N LEU A 11 -8.84 3.53 0.17
CA LEU A 11 -7.84 2.75 -0.58
C LEU A 11 -7.76 1.29 -0.13
N ARG A 12 -8.60 0.85 0.81
CA ARG A 12 -8.57 -0.50 1.35
C ARG A 12 -9.15 -1.51 0.36
N SER A 13 -8.65 -2.74 0.44
CA SER A 13 -9.35 -3.88 -0.14
C SER A 13 -10.64 -4.16 0.63
N ALA A 14 -11.61 -4.82 0.00
CA ALA A 14 -12.84 -5.24 0.67
C ALA A 14 -12.56 -6.10 1.92
N HIS A 15 -11.52 -6.94 1.87
CA HIS A 15 -11.09 -7.75 3.00
C HIS A 15 -10.53 -6.90 4.16
N ASP A 16 -9.71 -5.90 3.86
CA ASP A 16 -9.15 -5.02 4.90
C ASP A 16 -10.23 -4.14 5.54
N ALA A 17 -11.22 -3.68 4.75
CA ALA A 17 -12.34 -2.89 5.24
C ALA A 17 -13.23 -3.67 6.23
N GLN A 18 -13.26 -5.00 6.15
CA GLN A 18 -13.99 -5.86 7.10
C GLN A 18 -13.29 -6.01 8.45
N LYS A 19 -11.98 -5.76 8.52
CA LYS A 19 -11.20 -5.87 9.76
C LYS A 19 -11.33 -4.66 10.67
N ASP A 20 -11.95 -3.59 10.18
CA ASP A 20 -12.04 -2.33 10.89
C ASP A 20 -13.19 -2.36 11.91
N GLU A 21 -12.85 -2.04 13.16
CA GLU A 21 -13.77 -2.00 14.30
C GLU A 21 -14.12 -0.57 14.71
N GLY A 22 -13.54 0.44 14.03
CA GLY A 22 -13.76 1.85 14.31
C GLY A 22 -15.15 2.35 13.87
N ALA A 23 -15.51 3.53 14.38
CA ALA A 23 -16.70 4.24 13.91
C ALA A 23 -16.57 4.48 12.40
N ARG A 24 -17.53 3.99 11.61
CA ARG A 24 -17.56 4.27 10.18
C ARG A 24 -17.96 5.73 9.99
N VAL A 25 -16.96 6.61 9.86
CA VAL A 25 -17.23 8.02 9.60
C VAL A 25 -17.40 8.20 8.10
N PHE A 26 -18.65 8.18 7.67
CA PHE A 26 -18.98 8.37 6.27
C PHE A 26 -19.10 9.86 5.96
N ALA A 27 -18.27 10.34 5.05
CA ALA A 27 -18.63 11.53 4.28
C ALA A 27 -19.90 11.24 3.46
N PRO A 28 -20.60 12.28 2.96
CA PRO A 28 -21.73 12.11 2.06
C PRO A 28 -21.44 11.20 0.86
N LYS A 29 -20.18 11.19 0.38
CA LYS A 29 -19.72 10.37 -0.74
C LYS A 29 -18.48 9.56 -0.34
N THR A 30 -18.44 8.28 -0.68
CA THR A 30 -17.24 7.43 -0.53
C THR A 30 -16.91 6.79 -1.87
N ALA A 31 -15.68 6.98 -2.34
CA ALA A 31 -15.11 6.28 -3.48
C ALA A 31 -14.17 5.17 -2.98
N HIS A 32 -14.32 3.96 -3.52
CA HIS A 32 -13.49 2.82 -3.16
C HIS A 32 -12.52 2.50 -4.30
N LEU A 33 -11.21 2.66 -4.07
CA LEU A 33 -10.15 2.38 -5.04
C LEU A 33 -9.06 1.51 -4.38
N PRO A 34 -9.20 0.19 -4.38
CA PRO A 34 -8.28 -0.70 -3.65
C PRO A 34 -6.89 -0.74 -4.30
N LEU A 35 -5.94 0.05 -3.78
CA LEU A 35 -4.56 0.13 -4.29
C LEU A 35 -3.68 -1.07 -3.96
N LEU A 36 -4.14 -1.93 -3.05
CA LEU A 36 -3.47 -3.19 -2.76
C LEU A 36 -4.50 -4.20 -2.30
N ASN A 37 -4.46 -5.39 -2.89
CA ASN A 37 -5.32 -6.51 -2.51
C ASN A 37 -4.54 -7.82 -2.37
N GLU A 38 -5.19 -8.80 -1.78
CA GLU A 38 -4.58 -10.10 -1.51
C GLU A 38 -4.15 -10.84 -2.78
N ALA A 39 -4.88 -10.65 -3.89
CA ALA A 39 -4.54 -11.29 -5.16
C ALA A 39 -3.25 -10.73 -5.75
N MET A 40 -3.01 -9.42 -5.64
CA MET A 40 -1.73 -8.80 -6.00
C MET A 40 -0.60 -9.35 -5.13
N MET A 41 -0.76 -9.32 -3.80
CA MET A 41 0.25 -9.85 -2.87
C MET A 41 0.55 -11.33 -3.14
N ARG A 42 -0.48 -12.15 -3.38
CA ARG A 42 -0.32 -13.57 -3.71
C ARG A 42 0.46 -13.78 -5.01
N ARG A 43 0.13 -13.03 -6.07
CA ARG A 43 0.85 -13.09 -7.35
C ARG A 43 2.32 -12.69 -7.16
N ALA A 44 2.58 -11.59 -6.47
CA ALA A 44 3.94 -11.14 -6.17
C ALA A 44 4.75 -12.19 -5.38
N MET A 45 4.14 -12.83 -4.39
CA MET A 45 4.78 -13.91 -3.62
C MET A 45 5.08 -15.15 -4.47
N ILE A 46 4.19 -15.50 -5.41
CA ILE A 46 4.42 -16.60 -6.35
C ILE A 46 5.61 -16.29 -7.27
N GLU A 47 5.65 -15.09 -7.85
CA GLU A 47 6.77 -14.68 -8.72
C GLU A 47 8.09 -14.62 -7.96
N ARG A 48 8.08 -14.12 -6.71
CA ARG A 48 9.26 -14.14 -5.84
C ARG A 48 9.71 -15.56 -5.52
N ALA A 49 8.77 -16.48 -5.26
CA ALA A 49 9.08 -17.88 -5.03
C ALA A 49 9.70 -18.53 -6.27
N LYS A 50 9.19 -18.26 -7.48
CA LYS A 50 9.74 -18.78 -8.74
C LYS A 50 11.22 -18.39 -8.96
N ARG A 51 11.63 -17.20 -8.51
CA ARG A 51 13.04 -16.78 -8.52
C ARG A 51 13.94 -17.58 -7.57
N ARG A 52 13.37 -18.41 -6.69
CA ARG A 52 14.06 -19.33 -5.78
C ARG A 52 13.53 -20.76 -6.00
N PRO A 53 14.00 -21.48 -7.02
CA PRO A 53 13.41 -22.76 -7.46
C PRO A 53 13.25 -23.78 -6.33
N SER A 54 14.22 -23.87 -5.42
CA SER A 54 14.18 -24.76 -4.26
C SER A 54 13.04 -24.46 -3.28
N VAL A 55 12.66 -23.18 -3.13
CA VAL A 55 11.53 -22.75 -2.30
C VAL A 55 10.22 -23.00 -3.03
N PHE A 56 10.14 -22.64 -4.31
CA PHE A 56 8.95 -22.83 -5.13
C PHE A 56 8.51 -24.30 -5.18
N VAL A 57 9.42 -25.21 -5.51
CA VAL A 57 9.14 -26.66 -5.59
C VAL A 57 8.60 -27.18 -4.25
N ARG A 58 9.18 -26.73 -3.13
CA ARG A 58 8.73 -27.16 -1.79
C ARG A 58 7.34 -26.63 -1.44
N VAL A 59 7.03 -25.37 -1.76
CA VAL A 59 5.70 -24.78 -1.52
C VAL A 59 4.64 -25.53 -2.35
N VAL A 60 4.92 -25.81 -3.62
CA VAL A 60 4.03 -26.57 -4.49
C VAL A 60 3.84 -28.00 -3.98
N ALA A 61 4.92 -28.70 -3.65
CA ALA A 61 4.88 -30.07 -3.14
C ALA A 61 4.07 -30.18 -1.84
N LEU A 62 4.31 -29.28 -0.87
CA LEU A 62 3.54 -29.24 0.38
C LEU A 62 2.07 -28.91 0.13
N GLY A 63 1.78 -27.99 -0.80
CA GLY A 63 0.42 -27.64 -1.20
C GLY A 63 -0.35 -28.81 -1.81
N LEU A 64 0.31 -29.62 -2.66
CA LEU A 64 -0.28 -30.84 -3.23
C LEU A 64 -0.45 -31.93 -2.17
N ALA A 65 0.58 -32.17 -1.34
CA ALA A 65 0.53 -33.15 -0.27
C ALA A 65 -0.63 -32.87 0.70
N LYS A 66 -0.84 -31.60 1.08
CA LYS A 66 -1.97 -31.19 1.95
C LYS A 66 -3.33 -31.61 1.39
N LYS A 67 -3.51 -31.60 0.06
CA LYS A 67 -4.77 -31.96 -0.60
C LYS A 67 -4.98 -33.48 -0.68
N LEU A 68 -3.90 -34.24 -0.84
CA LEU A 68 -3.95 -35.69 -1.10
C LEU A 68 -3.89 -36.54 0.17
N VAL A 69 -3.34 -36.02 1.26
CA VAL A 69 -3.22 -36.76 2.52
C VAL A 69 -4.59 -36.95 3.16
N PRO A 70 -5.00 -38.18 3.55
CA PRO A 70 -6.31 -38.42 4.15
C PRO A 70 -6.35 -38.14 5.67
N TRP A 71 -5.21 -38.19 6.37
CA TRP A 71 -5.15 -38.12 7.83
C TRP A 71 -5.07 -36.67 8.36
N ALA A 72 -5.94 -36.32 9.30
CA ALA A 72 -6.04 -34.96 9.86
C ALA A 72 -4.73 -34.48 10.50
N SER A 73 -4.14 -35.27 11.40
CA SER A 73 -2.89 -34.92 12.10
C SER A 73 -1.71 -34.70 11.13
N LEU A 74 -1.67 -35.44 10.02
CA LEU A 74 -0.65 -35.26 9.00
C LEU A 74 -0.94 -34.04 8.12
N LYS A 75 -2.21 -33.74 7.82
CA LYS A 75 -2.60 -32.48 7.16
C LYS A 75 -2.15 -31.26 7.97
N ASP A 76 -2.31 -31.29 9.28
CA ASP A 76 -1.93 -30.17 10.16
C ASP A 76 -0.41 -29.96 10.16
N ARG A 77 0.37 -31.06 10.22
CA ARG A 77 1.84 -30.98 10.11
C ARG A 77 2.28 -30.40 8.76
N ILE A 78 1.65 -30.81 7.66
CA ILE A 78 1.96 -30.28 6.33
C ILE A 78 1.53 -28.80 6.22
N ALA A 79 0.38 -28.44 6.80
CA ALA A 79 -0.09 -27.06 6.85
C ALA A 79 0.89 -26.17 7.62
N ALA A 80 1.34 -26.58 8.80
CA ALA A 80 2.35 -25.86 9.57
C ALA A 80 3.67 -25.71 8.80
N ALA A 81 4.13 -26.77 8.13
CA ALA A 81 5.33 -26.71 7.30
C ALA A 81 5.16 -25.76 6.11
N LEU A 82 3.98 -25.71 5.49
CA LEU A 82 3.64 -24.77 4.43
C LEU A 82 3.62 -23.33 4.96
N ASP A 83 3.00 -23.10 6.11
CA ASP A 83 2.89 -21.79 6.76
C ASP A 83 4.28 -21.23 7.11
N GLN A 84 5.19 -22.06 7.66
CA GLN A 84 6.58 -21.68 7.88
C GLN A 84 7.32 -21.29 6.59
N ARG A 85 7.06 -22.00 5.48
CA ARG A 85 7.70 -21.68 4.19
C ARG A 85 7.17 -20.39 3.59
N LEU A 86 5.87 -20.14 3.71
CA LEU A 86 5.25 -18.90 3.30
C LEU A 86 5.75 -17.74 4.16
N ALA A 87 5.85 -17.90 5.48
CA ALA A 87 6.40 -16.89 6.38
C ALA A 87 7.83 -16.51 6.01
N LYS A 88 8.71 -17.48 5.73
CA LYS A 88 10.08 -17.21 5.24
C LYS A 88 10.14 -16.47 3.90
N LEU A 89 9.13 -16.60 3.05
CA LEU A 89 9.03 -15.79 1.83
C LEU A 89 8.62 -14.36 2.17
N PHE A 90 7.61 -14.20 3.03
CA PHE A 90 7.17 -12.89 3.55
C PHE A 90 8.32 -12.15 4.24
N ASP A 91 9.16 -12.85 5.01
CA ASP A 91 10.31 -12.25 5.69
C ASP A 91 11.32 -11.59 4.75
N THR A 92 11.32 -11.99 3.48
CA THR A 92 12.26 -11.45 2.50
C THR A 92 11.71 -10.22 1.78
N VAL A 93 10.44 -9.85 2.02
CA VAL A 93 9.79 -8.73 1.35
C VAL A 93 10.06 -7.44 2.11
N ALA A 94 10.68 -6.48 1.42
CA ALA A 94 10.85 -5.13 1.96
C ALA A 94 9.58 -4.30 1.77
N LEU A 95 9.38 -3.26 2.60
CA LEU A 95 8.27 -2.31 2.41
C LEU A 95 8.28 -1.68 1.00
N SER A 96 9.46 -1.35 0.47
CA SER A 96 9.62 -0.80 -0.88
C SER A 96 9.15 -1.77 -1.98
N ASP A 97 9.21 -3.09 -1.76
CA ASP A 97 8.67 -4.07 -2.72
C ASP A 97 7.14 -3.98 -2.78
N VAL A 98 6.49 -3.74 -1.63
CA VAL A 98 5.03 -3.56 -1.55
C VAL A 98 4.63 -2.23 -2.19
N TYR A 99 5.39 -1.17 -1.96
CA TYR A 99 5.09 0.14 -2.54
C TYR A 99 5.27 0.11 -4.06
N TRP A 100 6.32 -0.55 -4.53
CA TRP A 100 6.49 -0.78 -5.96
C TRP A 100 5.31 -1.57 -6.55
N LEU A 101 4.82 -2.58 -5.85
CA LEU A 101 3.65 -3.35 -6.30
C LEU A 101 2.41 -2.48 -6.47
N ILE A 102 2.18 -1.50 -5.59
CA ILE A 102 1.10 -0.52 -5.74
C ILE A 102 1.28 0.29 -7.02
N VAL A 103 2.47 0.85 -7.21
CA VAL A 103 2.82 1.69 -8.36
C VAL A 103 2.73 0.93 -9.68
N SER A 104 3.21 -0.31 -9.74
CA SER A 104 3.28 -1.07 -11.00
C SER A 104 1.99 -1.83 -11.36
N GLU A 105 1.16 -2.19 -10.38
CA GLU A 105 -0.02 -3.05 -10.63
C GLU A 105 -1.37 -2.36 -10.42
N SER A 106 -1.44 -1.21 -9.73
CA SER A 106 -2.69 -0.47 -9.49
C SER A 106 -2.85 0.75 -10.42
N VAL A 107 -2.39 0.62 -11.67
CA VAL A 107 -2.37 1.68 -12.68
C VAL A 107 -3.75 2.33 -12.87
N GLU A 108 -4.80 1.54 -13.04
CA GLU A 108 -6.15 2.05 -13.26
C GLU A 108 -6.73 2.72 -12.01
N GLU A 109 -6.49 2.16 -10.82
CA GLU A 109 -6.93 2.75 -9.56
C GLU A 109 -6.20 4.06 -9.26
N LEU A 110 -4.89 4.13 -9.54
CA LEU A 110 -4.11 5.36 -9.42
C LEU A 110 -4.65 6.43 -10.37
N LYS A 111 -4.83 6.11 -11.65
CA LYS A 111 -5.42 7.03 -12.63
C LYS A 111 -6.79 7.56 -12.18
N ARG A 112 -7.67 6.68 -11.67
CA ARG A 112 -8.98 7.08 -11.14
C ARG A 112 -8.87 7.95 -9.89
N ALA A 113 -7.87 7.71 -9.04
CA ALA A 113 -7.64 8.56 -7.87
C ALA A 113 -7.27 9.99 -8.32
N PHE A 114 -6.35 10.13 -9.28
CA PHE A 114 -6.02 11.44 -9.87
C PHE A 114 -7.26 12.12 -10.50
N GLU A 115 -8.10 11.37 -11.21
CA GLU A 115 -9.36 11.88 -11.77
C GLU A 115 -10.33 12.38 -10.72
N LEU A 116 -10.45 11.68 -9.60
CA LEU A 116 -11.37 12.05 -8.52
C LEU A 116 -10.87 13.28 -7.77
N VAL A 117 -9.57 13.31 -7.44
CA VAL A 117 -8.97 14.41 -6.68
C VAL A 117 -9.02 15.73 -7.46
N SER A 118 -9.00 15.67 -8.79
CA SER A 118 -9.07 16.85 -9.66
C SER A 118 -10.50 17.42 -9.85
N ARG A 119 -11.48 16.96 -9.08
CA ARG A 119 -12.88 17.41 -9.18
C ARG A 119 -13.23 18.32 -8.01
N ASP A 120 -13.64 19.54 -8.28
CA ASP A 120 -14.04 20.51 -7.26
C ASP A 120 -15.14 19.95 -6.35
N GLU A 121 -16.10 19.18 -6.89
CA GLU A 121 -17.19 18.60 -6.10
C GLU A 121 -16.76 17.43 -5.20
N ALA A 122 -15.53 16.93 -5.38
CA ALA A 122 -14.92 15.92 -4.51
C ALA A 122 -14.19 16.54 -3.32
N LEU A 123 -13.87 17.84 -3.39
CA LEU A 123 -13.16 18.56 -2.33
C LEU A 123 -14.15 19.17 -1.31
N PRO A 124 -13.72 19.37 -0.07
CA PRO A 124 -12.53 18.80 0.59
C PRO A 124 -12.59 17.26 0.70
N LEU A 125 -11.48 16.58 0.37
CA LEU A 125 -11.36 15.12 0.28
C LEU A 125 -10.51 14.55 1.41
N LEU A 126 -10.94 13.45 2.03
CA LEU A 126 -10.10 12.60 2.89
C LEU A 126 -9.62 11.37 2.11
N VAL A 127 -8.31 11.12 2.08
CA VAL A 127 -7.73 9.87 1.57
C VAL A 127 -7.26 9.01 2.73
N HIS A 128 -7.63 7.73 2.77
CA HIS A 128 -7.14 6.83 3.81
C HIS A 128 -6.98 5.39 3.33
N CYS A 129 -6.29 4.59 4.14
CA CYS A 129 -6.27 3.14 4.02
C CYS A 129 -6.55 2.51 5.39
N THR A 130 -5.91 1.39 5.74
CA THR A 130 -6.01 0.83 7.10
C THR A 130 -5.20 1.66 8.09
N HIS A 131 -3.93 1.91 7.79
CA HIS A 131 -2.98 2.58 8.70
C HIS A 131 -2.74 4.06 8.37
N GLY A 132 -3.19 4.52 7.20
CA GLY A 132 -2.87 5.87 6.70
C GLY A 132 -1.42 6.05 6.24
N LYS A 133 -0.59 5.00 6.22
CA LYS A 133 0.84 5.08 5.92
C LYS A 133 1.21 4.61 4.50
N ASP A 134 0.99 3.33 4.19
CA ASP A 134 1.61 2.72 3.00
C ASP A 134 0.88 3.10 1.71
N ARG A 135 -0.36 2.62 1.50
CA ARG A 135 -1.18 2.94 0.31
C ARG A 135 -1.47 4.42 0.19
N THR A 136 -1.82 5.04 1.33
CA THR A 136 -2.06 6.49 1.40
C THR A 136 -0.79 7.26 1.07
N GLY A 137 0.34 6.92 1.69
CA GLY A 137 1.61 7.60 1.45
C GLY A 137 2.11 7.47 0.01
N VAL A 138 1.95 6.31 -0.64
CA VAL A 138 2.31 6.15 -2.06
C VAL A 138 1.43 7.03 -2.95
N LEU A 139 0.11 7.05 -2.75
CA LEU A 139 -0.78 7.91 -3.54
C LEU A 139 -0.49 9.40 -3.30
N VAL A 140 -0.33 9.82 -2.04
CA VAL A 140 -0.03 11.20 -1.67
C VAL A 140 1.32 11.64 -2.23
N ALA A 141 2.34 10.79 -2.17
CA ALA A 141 3.65 11.06 -2.78
C ALA A 141 3.52 11.34 -4.29
N LEU A 142 2.78 10.51 -5.02
CA LEU A 142 2.55 10.72 -6.46
C LEU A 142 1.75 12.00 -6.74
N LEU A 143 0.75 12.33 -5.91
CA LEU A 143 -0.02 13.57 -6.04
C LEU A 143 0.86 14.80 -5.81
N LEU A 144 1.68 14.81 -4.76
CA LEU A 144 2.61 15.90 -4.45
C LEU A 144 3.64 16.10 -5.58
N LEU A 145 4.22 15.02 -6.10
CA LEU A 145 5.16 15.09 -7.22
C LEU A 145 4.48 15.63 -8.49
N ALA A 146 3.24 15.22 -8.77
CA ALA A 146 2.47 15.74 -9.90
C ALA A 146 2.14 17.24 -9.77
N LEU A 147 2.11 17.76 -8.54
CA LEU A 147 1.93 19.18 -8.22
C LEU A 147 3.26 19.96 -8.20
N GLY A 148 4.39 19.29 -8.42
CA GLY A 148 5.72 19.90 -8.46
C GLY A 148 6.42 20.03 -7.10
N ALA A 149 5.96 19.32 -6.06
CA ALA A 149 6.68 19.25 -4.80
C ALA A 149 8.04 18.56 -4.97
N SER A 150 9.03 18.95 -4.17
CA SER A 150 10.35 18.32 -4.20
C SER A 150 10.31 16.90 -3.62
N GLU A 151 11.30 16.06 -3.96
CA GLU A 151 11.45 14.74 -3.30
C GLU A 151 11.55 14.89 -1.78
N GLU A 152 12.21 15.94 -1.28
CA GLU A 152 12.36 16.19 0.16
C GLU A 152 11.02 16.50 0.83
N ASP A 153 10.15 17.29 0.20
CA ASP A 153 8.81 17.58 0.74
C ASP A 153 7.95 16.31 0.81
N VAL A 154 8.04 15.46 -0.21
CA VAL A 154 7.34 14.18 -0.28
C VAL A 154 7.81 13.24 0.81
N VAL A 155 9.13 13.15 1.01
CA VAL A 155 9.72 12.32 2.06
C VAL A 155 9.33 12.84 3.43
N ALA A 156 9.40 14.16 3.64
CA ALA A 156 9.01 14.82 4.88
C ALA A 156 7.54 14.57 5.24
N ASP A 157 6.62 14.65 4.27
CA ASP A 157 5.21 14.33 4.52
C ASP A 157 5.03 12.85 4.88
N TYR A 158 5.63 11.94 4.11
CA TYR A 158 5.53 10.50 4.33
C TYR A 158 6.00 10.07 5.74
N VAL A 159 7.14 10.60 6.23
CA VAL A 159 7.69 10.19 7.53
C VAL A 159 6.85 10.67 8.72
N ARG A 160 5.95 11.63 8.56
CA ARG A 160 5.01 12.05 9.63
C ARG A 160 4.12 10.90 10.10
N SER A 161 3.93 9.88 9.27
CA SER A 161 3.22 8.65 9.64
C SER A 161 3.98 7.76 10.63
N HIS A 162 5.26 8.05 10.92
CA HIS A 162 6.13 7.21 11.75
C HIS A 162 5.57 7.05 13.17
N ASP A 163 5.29 8.16 13.85
CA ASP A 163 4.88 8.16 15.26
C ASP A 163 3.56 7.42 15.47
N TRP A 164 2.61 7.61 14.55
CA TRP A 164 1.37 6.84 14.54
C TRP A 164 1.64 5.35 14.34
N GLY A 165 2.47 4.99 13.36
CA GLY A 165 2.79 3.61 13.04
C GLY A 165 3.43 2.86 14.21
N ILE A 166 4.34 3.50 14.95
CA ILE A 166 4.99 2.93 16.14
C ILE A 166 4.18 3.11 17.43
N SER A 167 2.97 3.67 17.38
CA SER A 167 2.09 3.73 18.55
C SER A 167 1.55 2.33 18.91
N SER A 168 0.97 2.18 20.10
CA SER A 168 0.28 0.93 20.49
C SER A 168 -0.85 0.57 19.52
N HIS A 169 -1.62 1.56 19.06
CA HIS A 169 -2.71 1.39 18.11
C HIS A 169 -2.20 1.00 16.72
N GLY A 170 -1.16 1.70 16.21
CA GLY A 170 -0.53 1.39 14.93
C GLY A 170 0.03 -0.04 14.88
N ARG A 171 0.73 -0.44 15.95
CA ARG A 171 1.22 -1.82 16.12
C ARG A 171 0.08 -2.84 16.13
N HIS A 172 -0.98 -2.59 16.90
CA HIS A 172 -2.14 -3.49 16.97
C HIS A 172 -2.78 -3.69 15.58
N GLN A 173 -3.00 -2.59 14.84
CA GLN A 173 -3.51 -2.68 13.47
C GLN A 173 -2.53 -3.42 12.56
N MET A 174 -1.21 -3.24 12.73
CA MET A 174 -0.21 -3.87 11.85
C MET A 174 -0.19 -5.38 12.02
N VAL A 175 -0.28 -5.88 13.25
CA VAL A 175 -0.44 -7.31 13.54
C VAL A 175 -1.65 -7.89 12.79
N ARG A 176 -2.77 -7.17 12.76
CA ARG A 176 -4.01 -7.59 12.08
C ARG A 176 -3.91 -7.61 10.55
N SER A 177 -2.98 -6.86 9.97
CA SER A 177 -2.71 -6.89 8.53
C SER A 177 -2.07 -8.20 8.06
N PHE A 178 -1.36 -8.92 8.94
CA PHE A 178 -0.78 -10.22 8.61
C PHE A 178 -1.79 -11.36 8.81
N PRO A 179 -1.77 -12.41 7.95
CA PRO A 179 -2.60 -13.59 8.15
C PRO A 179 -2.28 -14.28 9.47
N GLU A 180 -3.30 -14.55 10.29
CA GLU A 180 -3.15 -15.10 11.64
C GLU A 180 -2.28 -16.37 11.69
N ARG A 181 -2.51 -17.31 10.75
CA ARG A 181 -1.73 -18.55 10.62
C ARG A 181 -0.23 -18.34 10.36
N LEU A 182 0.17 -17.19 9.80
CA LEU A 182 1.57 -16.90 9.50
C LEU A 182 2.27 -16.17 10.64
N ARG A 183 1.54 -15.43 11.48
CA ARG A 183 2.12 -14.57 12.54
C ARG A 183 3.12 -15.30 13.45
N PRO A 184 2.86 -16.53 13.92
CA PRO A 184 3.81 -17.25 14.79
C PRO A 184 5.09 -17.72 14.10
N HIS A 185 5.18 -17.56 12.77
CA HIS A 185 6.30 -18.05 11.96
C HIS A 185 7.08 -16.92 11.28
N LEU A 186 6.65 -15.67 11.45
CA LEU A 186 7.39 -14.49 10.98
C LEU A 186 8.67 -14.32 11.80
N ARG A 187 9.71 -13.72 11.20
CA ARG A 187 10.92 -13.37 11.97
C ARG A 187 10.59 -12.34 13.06
N ASP A 188 11.33 -12.42 14.15
CA ASP A 188 11.30 -11.42 15.22
C ASP A 188 11.62 -10.02 14.66
N GLY A 189 10.86 -9.00 15.07
CA GLY A 189 11.09 -7.62 14.66
C GLY A 189 10.45 -7.22 13.32
N LEU A 190 9.92 -8.16 12.51
CA LEU A 190 9.32 -7.82 11.21
C LEU A 190 8.12 -6.88 11.36
N ILE A 191 7.24 -7.15 12.33
CA ILE A 191 6.04 -6.34 12.53
C ILE A 191 6.45 -4.93 12.97
N GLU A 192 7.42 -4.82 13.87
CA GLU A 192 7.97 -3.56 14.34
C GLU A 192 8.65 -2.77 13.22
N GLU A 193 9.36 -3.44 12.32
CA GLU A 193 9.93 -2.85 11.11
C GLU A 193 8.83 -2.27 10.21
N TRP A 194 7.76 -3.05 9.97
CA TRP A 194 6.66 -2.64 9.11
C TRP A 194 5.75 -1.56 9.71
N CYS A 195 5.78 -1.40 11.04
CA CYS A 195 5.12 -0.28 11.72
C CYS A 195 5.78 1.06 11.40
N ARG A 196 7.07 1.09 11.04
CA ARG A 196 7.79 2.35 10.77
C ARG A 196 7.40 2.92 9.41
N ALA A 197 7.64 4.23 9.26
CA ALA A 197 7.66 4.92 7.96
C ALA A 197 9.11 5.33 7.62
N PRO A 198 9.98 4.40 7.19
CA PRO A 198 11.37 4.75 6.89
C PRO A 198 11.48 5.50 5.57
N GLU A 199 12.21 6.61 5.53
CA GLU A 199 12.46 7.40 4.31
C GLU A 199 12.98 6.53 3.15
N SER A 200 13.83 5.56 3.47
CA SER A 200 14.42 4.66 2.49
C SER A 200 13.36 3.88 1.70
N ALA A 201 12.19 3.58 2.28
CA ALA A 201 11.12 2.87 1.59
C ALA A 201 10.52 3.71 0.45
N ILE A 202 10.16 4.97 0.71
CA ILE A 202 9.58 5.84 -0.32
C ILE A 202 10.65 6.26 -1.34
N ARG A 203 11.85 6.65 -0.89
CA ARG A 203 12.95 7.04 -1.80
C ARG A 203 13.36 5.91 -2.75
N THR A 204 13.32 4.66 -2.30
CA THR A 204 13.63 3.51 -3.17
C THR A 204 12.61 3.39 -4.30
N VAL A 205 11.34 3.70 -4.05
CA VAL A 205 10.29 3.69 -5.07
C VAL A 205 10.47 4.83 -6.05
N LEU A 206 10.78 6.04 -5.57
CA LEU A 206 11.02 7.21 -6.42
C LEU A 206 12.22 7.01 -7.35
N ARG A 207 13.37 6.57 -6.82
CA ARG A 207 14.53 6.20 -7.65
C ARG A 207 14.20 5.11 -8.67
N ARG A 208 13.34 4.16 -8.30
CA ARG A 208 12.95 3.08 -9.20
C ARG A 208 12.07 3.59 -10.33
N LEU A 209 11.12 4.49 -10.03
CA LEU A 209 10.33 5.19 -11.04
C LEU A 209 11.22 5.93 -12.05
N GLU A 210 12.20 6.69 -11.57
CA GLU A 210 13.17 7.36 -12.43
C GLU A 210 13.98 6.37 -13.27
N SER A 211 14.46 5.28 -12.68
CA SER A 211 15.27 4.30 -13.41
C SER A 211 14.49 3.52 -14.48
N GLU A 212 13.21 3.24 -14.25
CA GLU A 212 12.38 2.43 -15.15
C GLU A 212 11.61 3.28 -16.18
N HIS A 213 11.29 4.54 -15.85
CA HIS A 213 10.48 5.43 -16.70
C HIS A 213 11.21 6.69 -17.16
N GLY A 214 12.40 6.98 -16.63
CA GLY A 214 13.18 8.19 -16.91
C GLY A 214 12.82 9.38 -16.00
N SER A 215 11.56 9.51 -15.59
CA SER A 215 11.11 10.46 -14.58
C SER A 215 9.76 10.05 -13.97
N VAL A 216 9.34 10.72 -12.90
CA VAL A 216 8.01 10.51 -12.30
C VAL A 216 6.91 10.95 -13.26
N GLU A 217 7.09 12.06 -13.98
CA GLU A 217 6.14 12.54 -15.00
C GLU A 217 5.98 11.54 -16.13
N ALA A 218 7.09 10.92 -16.59
CA ALA A 218 7.03 9.88 -17.61
C ALA A 218 6.27 8.64 -17.13
N TYR A 219 6.42 8.26 -15.86
CA TYR A 219 5.58 7.24 -15.24
C TYR A 219 4.10 7.67 -15.21
N LEU A 220 3.80 8.89 -14.76
CA LEU A 220 2.43 9.43 -14.71
C LEU A 220 1.78 9.46 -16.11
N ASP A 221 2.53 9.86 -17.14
CA ASP A 221 2.09 9.80 -18.53
C ASP A 221 1.79 8.35 -18.95
N SER A 222 2.64 7.39 -18.58
CA SER A 222 2.45 5.97 -18.91
C SER A 222 1.19 5.35 -18.30
N ILE A 223 0.73 5.85 -17.15
CA ILE A 223 -0.52 5.43 -16.50
C ILE A 223 -1.73 6.28 -16.92
N GLY A 224 -1.56 7.18 -17.90
CA GLY A 224 -2.63 8.02 -18.43
C GLY A 224 -2.99 9.21 -17.54
N VAL A 225 -2.10 9.62 -16.65
CA VAL A 225 -2.15 10.88 -15.88
C VAL A 225 -1.28 11.90 -16.60
N ASP A 226 -1.69 12.26 -17.82
CA ASP A 226 -0.97 13.17 -18.71
C ASP A 226 -0.84 14.61 -18.17
N ALA A 227 -0.08 15.44 -18.89
CA ALA A 227 0.11 16.85 -18.55
C ALA A 227 -1.22 17.63 -18.39
N ALA A 228 -2.26 17.32 -19.16
CA ALA A 228 -3.55 17.99 -19.05
C ALA A 228 -4.28 17.61 -17.74
N ARG A 229 -4.14 16.35 -17.30
CA ARG A 229 -4.67 15.87 -16.01
C ARG A 229 -3.89 16.45 -14.84
N ARG A 230 -2.56 16.48 -14.92
CA ARG A 230 -1.72 17.14 -13.89
C ARG A 230 -2.06 18.62 -13.77
N LYS A 231 -2.31 19.31 -14.90
CA LYS A 231 -2.77 20.70 -14.88
C LYS A 231 -4.11 20.87 -14.14
N ARG A 232 -5.11 20.02 -14.43
CA ARG A 232 -6.40 20.07 -13.71
C ARG A 232 -6.26 19.78 -12.22
N LEU A 233 -5.39 18.85 -11.85
CA LEU A 233 -5.06 18.59 -10.45
C LEU A 233 -4.49 19.84 -9.77
N ALA A 234 -3.55 20.53 -10.44
CA ALA A 234 -2.97 21.77 -9.95
C ALA A 234 -4.01 22.90 -9.82
N GLU A 235 -4.90 23.06 -10.81
CA GLU A 235 -6.00 24.04 -10.77
C GLU A 235 -6.97 23.76 -9.60
N ALA A 236 -7.19 22.49 -9.25
CA ALA A 236 -8.09 22.11 -8.16
C ALA A 236 -7.46 22.24 -6.76
N LEU A 237 -6.14 22.06 -6.62
CA LEU A 237 -5.48 21.93 -5.30
C LEU A 237 -4.53 23.08 -4.94
N LEU A 238 -3.99 23.81 -5.91
CA LEU A 238 -3.07 24.92 -5.63
C LEU A 238 -3.85 26.23 -5.58
N THR A 239 -3.64 26.98 -4.51
CA THR A 239 -4.11 28.36 -4.41
C THR A 239 -3.06 29.32 -4.95
N THR A 240 -3.47 30.37 -5.65
CA THR A 240 -2.59 31.46 -6.11
C THR A 240 -2.13 32.39 -4.99
N GLU A 241 -2.65 32.22 -3.77
CA GLU A 241 -2.18 32.96 -2.59
C GLU A 241 -0.87 32.34 -2.10
N VAL A 242 0.23 33.08 -2.30
CA VAL A 242 1.50 32.84 -1.61
C VAL A 242 1.19 32.92 -0.12
N CYS A 243 1.33 31.81 0.61
CA CYS A 243 1.36 31.86 2.06
C CYS A 243 2.55 32.75 2.44
N GLU A 244 2.29 34.00 2.82
CA GLU A 244 3.23 34.78 3.60
C GLU A 244 3.45 34.03 4.90
N VAL A 245 4.57 33.31 4.97
CA VAL A 245 5.01 32.61 6.16
C VAL A 245 5.35 33.68 7.20
N ALA A 246 4.46 33.86 8.18
CA ALA A 246 4.70 34.68 9.36
C ALA A 246 5.57 33.93 10.39
#